data_AF-A0A2G2YQK3-F1
#
_entry.id   AF-A0A2G2YQK3-F1
#
_cell.length_a   1.000
_cell.length_b   1.000
_cell.length_c   1.000
_cell.angle_alpha   90.00
_cell.angle_beta   90.00
_cell.angle_gamma   90.00
#
_symmetry.space_group_name_H-M   'P 1'
#
loop_
_entity.id
_entity.type
_entity.pdbx_description
1 polymer ?
#
loop_
_entity_poly.entity_id
_entity_poly.type
_entity_poly.pdbx_seq_one_letter_code
_entity_poly.pdbx_strand_id
1 'polypeptide(L)'
;MVIDSMREVVPIVIVRPSMITASHQEPFPGWIQGFRVIDPTIIFYGKGEFPGILANPNLPIDVVPVDVVVNAKMAAITMDTYKFQS
;
A
#
# COMPACT_ATOMS: atom_id res chain seq x y z
N MET A 1 -1.97 -6.85 -23.62
CA MET A 1 -1.05 -6.67 -22.46
C MET A 1 -0.49 -8.04 -22.13
N VAL A 2 0.82 -8.20 -21.89
CA VAL A 2 1.46 -9.53 -21.67
C VAL A 2 0.79 -10.32 -20.53
N ILE A 3 0.31 -9.63 -19.50
CA ILE A 3 -0.45 -10.21 -18.38
C ILE A 3 -1.73 -10.94 -18.84
N ASP A 4 -2.43 -10.40 -19.83
CA ASP A 4 -3.71 -10.95 -20.29
C ASP A 4 -3.51 -12.29 -21.03
N SER A 5 -2.42 -12.41 -21.81
CA SER A 5 -2.06 -13.65 -22.50
C SER A 5 -1.59 -14.78 -21.59
N MET A 6 -1.30 -14.50 -20.31
CA MET A 6 -0.79 -15.47 -19.34
C MET A 6 -1.84 -16.02 -18.38
N ARG A 7 -3.10 -15.53 -18.44
CA ARG A 7 -4.18 -15.89 -17.50
C ARG A 7 -4.50 -17.38 -17.42
N GLU A 8 -4.25 -18.14 -18.48
CA GLU A 8 -4.50 -19.59 -18.51
C GLU A 8 -3.27 -20.42 -18.09
N VAL A 9 -2.11 -19.77 -17.96
CA VAL A 9 -0.83 -20.44 -17.67
C VAL A 9 -0.43 -20.24 -16.21
N VAL A 10 -0.78 -19.11 -15.60
CA VAL A 10 -0.48 -18.80 -14.20
C VAL A 10 -1.66 -18.08 -13.53
N PRO A 11 -1.87 -18.26 -12.21
CA PRO A 11 -2.80 -17.45 -11.44
C PRO A 11 -2.39 -15.97 -11.46
N ILE A 12 -3.34 -15.07 -11.68
CA ILE A 12 -3.10 -13.63 -11.82
C ILE A 12 -4.15 -12.85 -11.03
N VAL A 13 -3.69 -12.06 -10.07
CA VAL A 13 -4.50 -11.07 -9.34
C VAL A 13 -3.90 -9.66 -9.44
N ILE A 14 -4.76 -8.66 -9.66
CA ILE A 14 -4.36 -7.25 -9.71
C ILE A 14 -4.85 -6.56 -8.45
N VAL A 15 -3.92 -6.17 -7.57
CA VAL A 15 -4.20 -5.40 -6.35
C VAL A 15 -3.77 -3.96 -6.57
N ARG A 16 -4.70 -3.00 -6.42
CA ARG A 16 -4.47 -1.56 -6.59
C ARG A 16 -4.69 -0.82 -5.27
N PRO A 17 -3.69 -0.77 -4.39
CA PRO A 17 -3.82 -0.02 -3.14
C PRO A 17 -3.82 1.49 -3.40
N SER A 18 -4.29 2.24 -2.41
CA SER A 18 -4.09 3.68 -2.33
C SER A 18 -2.66 4.01 -1.88
N MET A 19 -2.44 5.24 -1.42
CA MET A 19 -1.11 5.70 -1.02
C MET A 19 -0.61 4.90 0.19
N ILE A 20 0.50 4.18 0.03
CA ILE A 20 1.05 3.36 1.11
C ILE A 20 1.87 4.22 2.06
N THR A 21 1.66 4.05 3.37
CA THR A 21 2.43 4.70 4.43
C THR A 21 3.00 3.68 5.42
N ALA A 22 3.57 4.17 6.52
CA ALA A 22 4.16 3.40 7.60
C ALA A 22 3.26 2.28 8.11
N SER A 23 3.88 1.22 8.64
CA SER A 23 3.16 0.10 9.21
C SER A 23 2.32 0.51 10.41
N HIS A 24 1.17 -0.14 10.54
CA HIS A 24 0.34 0.01 11.71
C HIS A 24 0.84 -0.87 12.86
N GLN A 25 1.19 -2.13 12.58
CA GLN A 25 1.59 -3.12 13.57
C GLN A 25 2.89 -3.84 13.21
N GLU A 26 3.00 -4.40 11.99
CA GLU A 26 4.14 -5.25 11.60
C GLU A 26 5.06 -4.56 10.58
N PRO A 27 6.39 -4.69 10.65
CA PRO A 27 7.18 -5.44 11.64
C PRO A 27 7.23 -4.79 13.04
N PHE A 28 6.95 -3.49 13.13
CA PHE A 28 6.65 -2.74 14.35
C PHE A 28 5.94 -1.43 13.95
N PRO A 29 5.16 -0.77 14.83
CA PRO A 29 4.44 0.45 14.47
C PRO A 29 5.36 1.57 13.98
N GLY A 30 4.99 2.21 12.86
CA GLY A 30 5.76 3.33 12.29
C GLY A 30 6.96 2.93 11.42
N TRP A 31 7.14 1.63 11.15
CA TRP A 31 8.19 1.19 10.22
C TRP A 31 7.90 1.66 8.79
N ILE A 32 8.93 2.18 8.12
CA ILE A 32 8.89 2.60 6.71
C ILE A 32 10.04 1.98 5.94
N GLN A 33 9.79 1.57 4.70
CA GLN A 33 10.86 1.15 3.80
C GLN A 33 11.49 2.37 3.11
N GLY A 34 12.03 3.30 3.88
CA GLY A 34 12.59 4.55 3.37
C GLY A 34 11.56 5.67 3.19
N PHE A 35 12.01 6.78 2.60
CA PHE A 35 11.33 8.07 2.68
C PHE A 35 10.62 8.39 1.36
N ARG A 36 9.34 7.99 1.22
CA ARG A 36 8.61 8.10 -0.06
C ARG A 36 7.18 8.62 0.09
N VAL A 37 6.71 9.22 -0.99
CA VAL A 37 5.32 9.69 -1.18
C VAL A 37 4.82 10.60 -0.05
N ILE A 38 4.14 10.07 0.97
CA ILE A 38 3.54 10.85 2.07
C ILE A 38 4.41 10.87 3.33
N ASP A 39 5.29 9.89 3.50
CA ASP A 39 6.09 9.74 4.71
C ASP A 39 6.97 10.99 4.99
N PRO A 40 7.60 11.63 3.97
CA PRO A 40 8.34 12.86 4.19
C PRO A 40 7.50 13.99 4.76
N THR A 41 6.30 14.16 4.21
CA THR A 41 5.38 15.21 4.60
C THR A 41 4.94 15.04 6.05
N ILE A 42 4.60 13.80 6.44
CA ILE A 42 4.21 13.48 7.83
C ILE A 42 5.38 13.73 8.79
N ILE A 43 6.59 13.28 8.44
CA ILE A 43 7.76 13.38 9.32
C ILE A 43 8.21 14.83 9.51
N PHE A 44 8.33 15.62 8.44
CA PHE A 44 8.74 17.02 8.56
C PHE A 44 7.68 17.89 9.23
N TYR A 45 6.39 17.59 9.00
CA TYR A 45 5.30 18.26 9.70
C TYR A 45 5.37 17.96 11.20
N GLY A 46 5.54 16.69 11.59
CA GLY A 46 5.70 16.28 12.99
C GLY A 46 6.94 16.86 13.68
N LYS A 47 8.00 17.16 12.92
CA LYS A 47 9.21 17.85 13.43
C LYS A 47 9.07 19.37 13.53
N GLY A 48 8.01 19.96 12.97
CA GLY A 48 7.85 21.41 12.87
C GLY A 48 8.76 22.07 11.82
N GLU A 49 9.45 21.29 10.99
CA GLU A 49 10.29 21.77 9.88
C GLU A 49 9.47 22.07 8.62
N PHE A 50 8.20 21.66 8.62
CA PHE A 50 7.27 21.86 7.52
C PHE A 50 5.96 22.48 8.05
N PRO A 51 5.75 23.81 7.88
CA PRO A 51 4.72 24.55 8.60
C PRO A 51 3.28 24.24 8.15
N GLY A 52 3.09 23.55 7.02
CA GLY A 52 1.77 23.12 6.57
C GLY A 52 1.73 22.64 5.12
N ILE A 53 0.64 21.98 4.73
CA ILE A 53 0.37 21.53 3.36
C ILE A 53 -0.64 22.49 2.73
N LEU A 54 -0.37 22.96 1.51
CA LEU A 54 -1.37 23.66 0.70
C LEU A 54 -2.34 22.65 0.08
N ALA A 55 -3.38 22.28 0.84
CA ALA A 55 -4.43 21.36 0.41
C ALA A 55 -5.79 21.83 0.90
N ASN A 56 -6.86 21.37 0.25
CA ASN A 56 -8.22 21.56 0.74
C ASN A 56 -8.43 20.67 1.98
N PRO A 57 -8.68 21.23 3.18
CA PRO A 57 -8.82 20.45 4.41
C PRO A 57 -10.06 19.55 4.42
N ASN A 58 -11.00 19.75 3.49
CA ASN A 58 -12.21 18.93 3.36
C ASN A 58 -12.02 17.74 2.41
N LEU A 59 -10.86 17.61 1.75
CA LEU A 59 -10.59 16.45 0.88
C LEU A 59 -10.05 15.28 1.71
N PRO A 60 -10.59 14.05 1.52
CA PRO A 60 -10.04 12.88 2.16
C PRO A 60 -8.64 12.58 1.61
N ILE A 61 -7.73 12.21 2.52
CA ILE A 61 -6.41 11.67 2.15
C ILE A 61 -6.50 10.16 2.26
N ASP A 62 -6.47 9.47 1.12
CA ASP A 62 -6.55 8.01 1.07
C ASP A 62 -5.16 7.39 1.23
N VAL A 63 -4.88 6.94 2.45
CA VAL A 63 -3.65 6.28 2.85
C VAL A 63 -3.95 4.92 3.48
N VAL A 64 -3.09 3.95 3.19
CA VAL A 64 -3.18 2.59 3.73
C VAL A 64 -1.83 2.17 4.33
N PRO A 65 -1.81 1.54 5.51
CA PRO A 65 -0.59 1.01 6.10
C PRO A 65 0.04 -0.10 5.25
N VAL A 66 1.37 -0.13 5.18
CA VAL A 66 2.11 -1.11 4.36
C VAL A 66 1.81 -2.57 4.76
N ASP A 67 1.68 -2.86 6.04
CA ASP A 67 1.39 -4.19 6.57
C ASP A 67 0.00 -4.69 6.17
N VAL A 68 -0.99 -3.81 6.18
CA VAL A 68 -2.34 -4.12 5.67
C VAL A 68 -2.29 -4.48 4.18
N VAL A 69 -1.54 -3.73 3.37
CA VAL A 69 -1.40 -4.01 1.93
C VAL A 69 -0.69 -5.33 1.67
N VAL A 70 0.37 -5.63 2.43
CA VAL A 70 1.10 -6.89 2.30
C VAL A 70 0.20 -8.07 2.67
N ASN A 71 -0.52 -7.98 3.79
CA ASN A 71 -1.44 -9.03 4.23
C ASN A 71 -2.56 -9.26 3.21
N ALA A 72 -3.14 -8.18 2.66
CA ALA A 72 -4.15 -8.28 1.61
C ALA A 72 -3.61 -8.93 0.32
N LYS A 73 -2.38 -8.59 -0.11
CA LYS A 73 -1.74 -9.22 -1.26
C LYS A 73 -1.50 -10.70 -1.05
N MET A 74 -1.00 -11.10 0.13
CA MET A 74 -0.78 -12.51 0.47
C MET A 74 -2.09 -13.29 0.42
N ALA A 75 -3.14 -12.77 1.05
CA ALA A 75 -4.46 -13.40 1.02
C ALA A 75 -5.03 -13.53 -0.41
N ALA A 76 -4.87 -12.49 -1.24
CA ALA A 76 -5.33 -12.49 -2.62
C ALA A 76 -4.60 -13.55 -3.47
N ILE A 77 -3.27 -13.66 -3.32
CA ILE A 77 -2.45 -14.66 -4.03
C ILE A 77 -2.87 -16.08 -3.63
N THR A 78 -3.04 -16.34 -2.33
CA THR A 78 -3.47 -17.65 -1.83
C THR A 78 -4.84 -18.04 -2.39
N MET A 79 -5.80 -17.11 -2.38
CA MET A 79 -7.15 -17.38 -2.87
C MET A 79 -7.19 -17.64 -4.38
N ASP A 80 -6.42 -16.88 -5.16
CA ASP A 80 -6.36 -17.04 -6.62
C ASP A 80 -5.69 -18.37 -7.01
N THR A 81 -4.60 -18.72 -6.34
CA THR A 81 -3.91 -20.00 -6.54
C THR A 81 -4.82 -21.18 -6.24
N TYR A 82 -5.62 -21.11 -5.16
CA TYR A 82 -6.56 -22.17 -4.81
C TYR A 82 -7.60 -22.41 -5.91
N LYS A 83 -8.16 -21.33 -6.49
CA LYS A 83 -9.14 -21.42 -7.58
C LYS A 83 -8.55 -21.92 -8.90
N PHE A 84 -7.27 -21.67 -9.13
CA PHE A 84 -6.59 -22.12 -10.35
C PHE A 84 -6.29 -23.63 -10.32
N GLN A 85 -6.16 -24.23 -9.13
CA GLN A 85 -5.88 -25.65 -8.94
C GLN A 85 -7.15 -26.54 -8.93
N SER A 86 -8.33 -25.96 -8.75
CA SER A 86 -9.63 -26.64 -8.73
C SER A 86 -10.28 -26.70 -10.10
#